data_AF-A0A0J9W433-F1
#
_entry.id   AF-A0A0J9W433-F1
#
_cell.length_a   1.000
_cell.length_b   1.000
_cell.length_c   1.000
_cell.angle_alpha   90.00
_cell.angle_beta   90.00
_cell.angle_gamma   90.00
#
_symmetry.space_group_name_H-M   'P 1'
#
loop_
_entity.id
_entity.type
_entity.pdbx_description
1 polymer ?
#
loop_
_entity_poly.entity_id
_entity_poly.type
_entity_poly.pdbx_seq_one_letter_code
_entity_poly.pdbx_strand_id
1 'polypeptide(L)'
;MPLRKFELITRYFRTFDHTNLDVSDERDLPKTFPAAEEWSKHIQRVSIELYLPGTNLTVDECMVPFTGRSKETTLVKGKPTPVGFKIWVIAQQGCFLQWLWHVKASPVVPATIKLKIPKPYGKKGKLQTEIPLSNTQSVVVHLLKRLSTPTHHVFTDNLFSSPRLFRLLRQLGYGATGTAHPNCGITAAMKQIKETGKLPDGKPLLYNKVLQVAWKDSSVVLFLITVHGEAPLNRTPKKRKLPAKRGTKAEAQRLKEVFNGDQSRIIPIPSIAAQYNDEMNHVDRGDQIRSYTSYQHRFRRGPWQALLWSFLLDVALVNSFILQKKTRQPHWKPYSTLRAWKECIYNAIFNKRLRDWILVQADLGCPVSHQQVREFASKIAVRNGFPEGVGKNWLQGFLSRNEDIKTLKGKKIDYERYHGASTELIKPFFMLLMMPAIRIVKQKNRYNVDEVGMMEGIGMNGLFLGHRHKKSVLIRQPGSRAWITILECISATGKVLRPTVIFKGKTVQQQHFPEGLDSLDDWEFACSEKGWTSNKLALI
;
A
#
# COMPACT_ATOMS: atom_id res chain seq x y z
N MET A 1 17.10 -3.93 0.50
CA MET A 1 16.65 -5.34 0.38
C MET A 1 17.28 -5.96 -0.86
N PRO A 2 17.90 -7.17 -0.79
CA PRO A 2 18.45 -7.86 -1.97
C PRO A 2 17.38 -8.18 -3.02
N LEU A 3 17.75 -8.25 -4.31
CA LEU A 3 16.79 -8.41 -5.44
C LEU A 3 16.06 -9.74 -5.31
N ARG A 4 16.82 -10.82 -5.09
CA ARG A 4 16.27 -12.16 -4.86
C ARG A 4 15.27 -12.19 -3.71
N LYS A 5 15.53 -11.48 -2.61
CA LYS A 5 14.60 -11.41 -1.47
C LYS A 5 13.34 -10.63 -1.82
N PHE A 6 13.47 -9.51 -2.55
CA PHE A 6 12.33 -8.76 -3.05
C PHE A 6 11.48 -9.59 -4.01
N GLU A 7 12.08 -10.27 -4.98
CA GLU A 7 11.38 -11.14 -5.93
C GLU A 7 10.68 -12.31 -5.25
N LEU A 8 11.32 -12.92 -4.25
CA LEU A 8 10.70 -13.96 -3.42
C LEU A 8 9.50 -13.40 -2.66
N ILE A 9 9.64 -12.27 -1.97
CA ILE A 9 8.54 -11.63 -1.25
C ILE A 9 7.40 -11.32 -2.22
N THR A 10 7.66 -10.68 -3.36
CA THR A 10 6.64 -10.35 -4.37
C THR A 10 5.93 -11.60 -4.92
N ARG A 11 6.66 -12.71 -5.09
CA ARG A 11 6.09 -14.00 -5.54
C ARG A 11 5.19 -14.64 -4.48
N TYR A 12 5.56 -14.56 -3.20
CA TYR A 12 4.86 -15.26 -2.11
C TYR A 12 3.94 -14.35 -1.29
N PHE A 13 3.91 -13.06 -1.55
CA PHE A 13 2.95 -12.14 -0.94
C PHE A 13 1.52 -12.64 -1.20
N ARG A 14 0.67 -12.61 -0.18
CA ARG A 14 -0.76 -12.96 -0.25
C ARG A 14 -1.52 -11.98 0.64
N THR A 15 -2.74 -11.64 0.24
CA THR A 15 -3.65 -10.73 0.97
C THR A 15 -4.83 -11.47 1.57
N PHE A 16 -4.73 -12.78 1.66
CA PHE A 16 -5.73 -13.67 2.23
C PHE A 16 -5.00 -14.75 3.01
N ASP A 17 -5.68 -15.28 4.02
CA ASP A 17 -5.17 -16.39 4.80
C ASP A 17 -5.23 -17.66 3.97
N HIS A 18 -4.05 -18.15 3.60
CA HIS A 18 -3.90 -19.36 2.80
C HIS A 18 -3.88 -20.63 3.64
N THR A 19 -3.83 -20.51 4.97
CA THR A 19 -3.86 -21.67 5.87
C THR A 19 -5.26 -22.26 6.03
N ASN A 20 -6.30 -21.48 5.70
CA ASN A 20 -7.69 -21.91 5.71
C ASN A 20 -8.18 -22.42 4.35
N LEU A 21 -7.27 -22.62 3.39
CA LEU A 21 -7.61 -23.04 2.03
C LEU A 21 -7.08 -24.44 1.76
N ASP A 22 -7.91 -25.29 1.20
CA ASP A 22 -7.48 -26.52 0.56
C ASP A 22 -6.84 -26.20 -0.79
N VAL A 23 -5.51 -26.12 -0.79
CA VAL A 23 -4.73 -25.84 -2.01
C VAL A 23 -4.82 -26.97 -3.06
N SER A 24 -5.36 -28.13 -2.70
CA SER A 24 -5.59 -29.23 -3.63
C SER A 24 -6.90 -29.11 -4.41
N ASP A 25 -7.87 -28.33 -3.90
CA ASP A 25 -9.13 -28.01 -4.60
C ASP A 25 -9.07 -26.61 -5.24
N GLU A 26 -9.02 -26.55 -6.57
CA GLU A 26 -9.07 -25.27 -7.31
C GLU A 26 -10.31 -24.43 -7.00
N ARG A 27 -11.40 -25.03 -6.54
CA ARG A 27 -12.64 -24.31 -6.18
C ARG A 27 -12.48 -23.51 -4.89
N ASP A 28 -11.58 -23.92 -4.02
CA ASP A 28 -11.31 -23.28 -2.73
C ASP A 28 -10.29 -22.13 -2.88
N LEU A 29 -9.50 -22.14 -3.96
CA LEU A 29 -8.58 -21.03 -4.26
C LEU A 29 -9.35 -19.71 -4.51
N PRO A 30 -8.97 -18.61 -3.85
CA PRO A 30 -9.68 -17.35 -3.98
C PRO A 30 -9.52 -16.81 -5.40
N LYS A 31 -10.68 -16.49 -6.00
CA LYS A 31 -10.75 -15.83 -7.30
C LYS A 31 -10.13 -14.44 -7.24
N THR A 32 -9.91 -13.86 -8.42
CA THR A 32 -9.22 -12.57 -8.59
C THR A 32 -9.76 -11.44 -7.70
N PHE A 33 -11.08 -11.24 -7.66
CA PHE A 33 -11.69 -10.18 -6.84
C PHE A 33 -11.74 -10.51 -5.34
N PRO A 34 -12.20 -11.71 -4.89
CA PRO A 34 -12.12 -12.10 -3.49
C PRO A 34 -10.75 -11.90 -2.86
N ALA A 35 -9.67 -12.26 -3.56
CA ALA A 35 -8.30 -12.07 -3.07
C ALA A 35 -7.92 -10.60 -2.81
N ALA A 36 -8.57 -9.65 -3.50
CA ALA A 36 -8.35 -8.21 -3.33
C ALA A 36 -9.40 -7.53 -2.43
N GLU A 37 -10.43 -8.26 -1.98
CA GLU A 37 -11.64 -7.68 -1.40
C GLU A 37 -11.41 -7.07 -0.01
N GLU A 38 -10.61 -7.70 0.83
CA GLU A 38 -10.32 -7.19 2.18
C GLU A 38 -9.66 -5.81 2.13
N TRP A 39 -8.62 -5.68 1.30
CA TRP A 39 -7.91 -4.41 1.09
C TRP A 39 -8.81 -3.38 0.41
N SER A 40 -9.60 -3.81 -0.57
CA SER A 40 -10.60 -2.97 -1.24
C SER A 40 -11.58 -2.36 -0.25
N LYS A 41 -12.18 -3.17 0.62
CA LYS A 41 -13.11 -2.72 1.67
C LYS A 41 -12.44 -1.75 2.65
N HIS A 42 -11.20 -2.04 3.05
CA HIS A 42 -10.45 -1.17 3.93
C HIS A 42 -10.22 0.21 3.30
N ILE A 43 -9.73 0.27 2.06
CA ILE A 43 -9.43 1.55 1.39
C ILE A 43 -10.72 2.32 1.11
N GLN A 44 -11.81 1.67 0.70
CA GLN A 44 -13.11 2.32 0.51
C GLN A 44 -13.63 2.95 1.81
N ARG A 45 -13.58 2.21 2.92
CA ARG A 45 -13.97 2.70 4.24
C ARG A 45 -13.13 3.91 4.66
N VAL A 46 -11.81 3.82 4.58
CA VAL A 46 -10.91 4.93 4.92
C VAL A 46 -11.14 6.14 3.98
N SER A 47 -11.46 5.91 2.70
CA SER A 47 -11.72 6.99 1.76
C SER A 47 -12.95 7.81 2.14
N ILE A 48 -14.05 7.16 2.55
CA ILE A 48 -15.26 7.87 3.00
C ILE A 48 -15.14 8.45 4.41
N GLU A 49 -14.27 7.91 5.27
CA GLU A 49 -13.98 8.46 6.60
C GLU A 49 -13.16 9.75 6.50
N LEU A 50 -12.18 9.80 5.60
CA LEU A 50 -11.26 10.93 5.46
C LEU A 50 -11.74 12.00 4.47
N TYR A 51 -12.54 11.63 3.48
CA TYR A 51 -13.04 12.54 2.47
C TYR A 51 -14.55 12.71 2.60
N LEU A 52 -14.98 13.87 3.08
CA LEU A 52 -16.38 14.26 3.07
C LEU A 52 -16.75 14.80 1.66
N PRO A 53 -17.52 14.06 0.86
CA PRO A 53 -17.91 14.55 -0.45
C PRO A 53 -18.86 15.74 -0.35
N GLY A 54 -18.74 16.64 -1.33
CA GLY A 54 -19.74 17.67 -1.58
C GLY A 54 -20.94 17.10 -2.35
N THR A 55 -21.83 17.98 -2.80
CA THR A 55 -23.10 17.59 -3.43
C THR A 55 -22.92 16.78 -4.72
N ASN A 56 -21.98 17.17 -5.60
CA ASN A 56 -21.87 16.61 -6.95
C ASN A 56 -20.92 15.40 -6.97
N LEU A 57 -21.45 14.26 -7.41
CA LEU A 57 -20.73 12.99 -7.53
C LEU A 57 -20.87 12.43 -8.94
N THR A 58 -19.91 11.61 -9.36
CA THR A 58 -19.98 10.93 -10.67
C THR A 58 -19.85 9.44 -10.49
N VAL A 59 -20.69 8.69 -11.18
CA VAL A 59 -20.54 7.24 -11.36
C VAL A 59 -20.12 6.95 -12.80
N ASP A 60 -19.00 6.24 -12.94
CA ASP A 60 -18.48 5.80 -14.23
C ASP A 60 -17.67 4.51 -14.09
N GLU A 61 -17.16 3.98 -15.19
CA GLU A 61 -16.20 2.89 -15.19
C GLU A 61 -14.73 3.35 -15.18
N CYS A 62 -13.91 2.52 -14.56
CA CYS A 62 -12.46 2.53 -14.61
C CYS A 62 -11.96 1.20 -15.19
N MET A 63 -10.82 1.23 -15.87
CA MET A 63 -10.15 0.04 -16.40
C MET A 63 -8.77 -0.16 -15.76
N VAL A 64 -8.45 -1.39 -15.39
CA VAL A 64 -7.10 -1.80 -14.95
C VAL A 64 -6.49 -2.71 -16.01
N PRO A 65 -5.41 -2.31 -16.70
CA PRO A 65 -4.79 -3.11 -17.76
C PRO A 65 -4.34 -4.47 -17.23
N PHE A 66 -4.82 -5.54 -17.85
CA PHE A 66 -4.35 -6.89 -17.56
C PHE A 66 -4.60 -7.81 -18.75
N THR A 67 -3.53 -8.40 -19.29
CA THR A 67 -3.56 -9.31 -20.44
C THR A 67 -3.27 -10.77 -20.07
N GLY A 68 -3.04 -11.05 -18.78
CA GLY A 68 -2.86 -12.41 -18.29
C GLY A 68 -4.15 -13.23 -18.29
N ARG A 69 -4.03 -14.53 -18.07
CA ARG A 69 -5.18 -15.45 -17.99
C ARG A 69 -6.02 -15.14 -16.76
N SER A 70 -7.25 -14.68 -16.96
CA SER A 70 -8.26 -14.46 -15.91
C SER A 70 -9.66 -14.53 -16.55
N LYS A 71 -10.63 -15.10 -15.83
CA LYS A 71 -12.03 -15.20 -16.28
C LYS A 71 -12.78 -13.87 -16.09
N GLU A 72 -12.27 -13.01 -15.22
CA GLU A 72 -12.85 -11.74 -14.79
C GLU A 72 -12.47 -10.55 -15.69
N THR A 73 -11.53 -10.71 -16.63
CA THR A 73 -11.20 -9.65 -17.59
C THR A 73 -12.34 -9.39 -18.57
N THR A 74 -12.42 -8.15 -19.02
CA THR A 74 -13.42 -7.63 -19.94
C THR A 74 -12.73 -6.85 -21.07
N LEU A 75 -13.28 -6.96 -22.28
CA LEU A 75 -12.90 -6.14 -23.43
C LEU A 75 -13.86 -4.95 -23.57
N VAL A 76 -13.34 -3.74 -23.47
CA VAL A 76 -14.06 -2.48 -23.67
C VAL A 76 -13.47 -1.76 -24.86
N LYS A 77 -14.15 -1.83 -26.00
CA LYS A 77 -13.71 -1.17 -27.25
C LYS A 77 -13.71 0.36 -27.06
N GLY A 78 -12.69 1.04 -27.60
CA GLY A 78 -12.61 2.50 -27.61
C GLY A 78 -11.95 3.16 -26.40
N LYS A 79 -11.65 2.42 -25.31
CA LYS A 79 -10.79 2.92 -24.22
C LYS A 79 -9.30 2.76 -24.62
N PRO A 80 -8.39 3.64 -24.15
CA PRO A 80 -6.95 3.52 -24.39
C PRO A 80 -6.39 2.16 -23.94
N THR A 81 -6.97 1.61 -22.87
CA THR A 81 -6.73 0.25 -22.39
C THR A 81 -7.98 -0.58 -22.60
N PRO A 82 -8.09 -1.33 -23.72
CA PRO A 82 -9.31 -2.04 -24.06
C PRO A 82 -9.48 -3.36 -23.30
N VAL A 83 -8.40 -3.99 -22.82
CA VAL A 83 -8.45 -5.31 -22.14
C VAL A 83 -7.97 -5.18 -20.71
N GLY A 84 -8.79 -5.63 -19.75
CA GLY A 84 -8.42 -5.61 -18.35
C GLY A 84 -9.58 -5.84 -17.40
N PHE A 85 -9.40 -5.46 -16.13
CA PHE A 85 -10.48 -5.49 -15.15
C PHE A 85 -11.32 -4.23 -15.26
N LYS A 86 -12.63 -4.40 -15.44
CA LYS A 86 -13.60 -3.31 -15.40
C LYS A 86 -14.04 -3.09 -13.94
N ILE A 87 -14.10 -1.84 -13.51
CA ILE A 87 -14.46 -1.45 -12.15
C ILE A 87 -15.46 -0.30 -12.25
N TRP A 88 -16.55 -0.38 -11.51
CA TRP A 88 -17.51 0.72 -11.38
C TRP A 88 -17.11 1.60 -10.21
N VAL A 89 -16.99 2.90 -10.41
CA VAL A 89 -16.43 3.82 -9.41
C VAL A 89 -17.41 4.96 -9.18
N ILE A 90 -17.59 5.37 -7.92
CA ILE A 90 -18.17 6.66 -7.56
C ILE A 90 -17.05 7.57 -7.04
N ALA A 91 -16.93 8.76 -7.64
CA ALA A 91 -15.82 9.67 -7.40
C ALA A 91 -16.25 11.14 -7.37
N GLN A 92 -15.40 11.97 -6.75
CA GLN A 92 -15.50 13.43 -6.81
C GLN A 92 -14.12 14.05 -6.98
N GLN A 93 -13.96 14.92 -7.99
CA GLN A 93 -12.71 15.63 -8.28
C GLN A 93 -11.46 14.73 -8.34
N GLY A 94 -11.60 13.51 -8.90
CA GLY A 94 -10.53 12.53 -9.00
C GLY A 94 -10.31 11.65 -7.76
N CYS A 95 -10.96 11.94 -6.64
CA CYS A 95 -10.92 11.09 -5.46
C CYS A 95 -11.95 9.95 -5.60
N PHE A 96 -11.46 8.72 -5.53
CA PHE A 96 -12.32 7.52 -5.63
C PHE A 96 -12.86 7.20 -4.25
N LEU A 97 -14.17 7.30 -4.09
CA LEU A 97 -14.82 7.13 -2.78
C LEU A 97 -15.13 5.65 -2.54
N GLN A 98 -15.84 5.04 -3.50
CA GLN A 98 -16.23 3.65 -3.45
C GLN A 98 -16.24 3.03 -4.84
N TRP A 99 -16.21 1.70 -4.90
CA TRP A 99 -16.25 0.98 -6.16
C TRP A 99 -16.81 -0.44 -6.04
N LEU A 100 -17.21 -0.98 -7.18
CA LEU A 100 -17.67 -2.36 -7.36
C LEU A 100 -16.89 -3.03 -8.50
N TRP A 101 -16.41 -4.24 -8.25
CA TRP A 101 -15.83 -5.06 -9.31
C TRP A 101 -16.89 -5.44 -10.34
N HIS A 102 -16.55 -5.36 -11.63
CA HIS A 102 -17.43 -5.87 -12.66
C HIS A 102 -17.37 -7.40 -12.72
N VAL A 103 -18.48 -8.07 -12.43
CA VAL A 103 -18.64 -9.52 -12.55
C VAL A 103 -19.67 -9.82 -13.63
N LYS A 104 -19.33 -10.66 -14.61
CA LYS A 104 -20.20 -11.00 -15.76
C LYS A 104 -21.57 -11.53 -15.31
N ALA A 105 -21.59 -12.34 -14.26
CA ALA A 105 -22.80 -12.75 -13.55
C ALA A 105 -22.88 -11.99 -12.22
N SER A 106 -23.29 -10.72 -12.28
CA SER A 106 -23.28 -9.83 -11.12
C SER A 106 -24.21 -10.35 -10.02
N PRO A 107 -23.74 -10.47 -8.76
CA PRO A 107 -24.58 -10.80 -7.61
C PRO A 107 -25.39 -9.59 -7.10
N VAL A 108 -25.23 -8.42 -7.72
CA VAL A 108 -25.95 -7.20 -7.35
C VAL A 108 -27.44 -7.42 -7.60
N VAL A 109 -28.23 -7.44 -6.53
CA VAL A 109 -29.69 -7.58 -6.60
C VAL A 109 -30.25 -6.41 -7.42
N PRO A 110 -31.02 -6.67 -8.48
CA PRO A 110 -31.66 -5.61 -9.24
C PRO A 110 -32.48 -4.69 -8.33
N ALA A 111 -32.17 -3.40 -8.31
CA ALA A 111 -32.97 -2.43 -7.56
C ALA A 111 -34.33 -2.26 -8.26
N THR A 112 -35.42 -2.11 -7.49
CA THR A 112 -36.78 -2.07 -8.05
C THR A 112 -37.38 -0.66 -8.05
N ILE A 113 -38.29 -0.42 -9.00
CA ILE A 113 -39.11 0.79 -9.07
C ILE A 113 -40.56 0.42 -8.82
N LYS A 114 -41.19 1.09 -7.85
CA LYS A 114 -42.62 0.97 -7.61
C LYS A 114 -43.43 1.63 -8.73
N LEU A 115 -44.38 0.87 -9.27
CA LEU A 115 -45.36 1.35 -10.23
C LEU A 115 -46.46 2.10 -9.50
N LYS A 116 -46.84 3.28 -10.02
CA LYS A 116 -48.00 4.02 -9.51
C LYS A 116 -49.32 3.31 -9.80
N ILE A 117 -49.38 2.61 -10.93
CA ILE A 117 -50.55 1.85 -11.38
C ILE A 117 -50.05 0.44 -11.66
N PRO A 118 -50.53 -0.58 -10.93
CA PRO A 118 -50.15 -1.96 -11.16
C PRO A 118 -50.49 -2.37 -12.59
N LYS A 119 -49.58 -3.07 -13.29
CA LYS A 119 -49.80 -3.52 -14.66
C LYS A 119 -49.98 -5.03 -14.71
N PRO A 120 -50.95 -5.57 -15.47
CA PRO A 120 -51.05 -7.01 -15.66
C PRO A 120 -49.80 -7.55 -16.36
N TYR A 121 -49.22 -8.61 -15.81
CA TYR A 121 -48.03 -9.26 -16.34
C TYR A 121 -48.18 -10.79 -16.36
N GLY A 122 -47.66 -11.40 -17.43
CA GLY A 122 -47.74 -12.83 -17.71
C GLY A 122 -49.13 -13.30 -18.16
N LYS A 123 -49.21 -14.53 -18.65
CA LYS A 123 -50.45 -15.13 -19.18
C LYS A 123 -51.57 -15.28 -18.13
N LYS A 124 -51.25 -15.16 -16.83
CA LYS A 124 -52.19 -15.30 -15.71
C LYS A 124 -52.64 -13.96 -15.09
N GLY A 125 -52.33 -12.82 -15.71
CA GLY A 125 -52.85 -11.52 -15.28
C GLY A 125 -52.40 -11.02 -13.90
N LYS A 126 -51.27 -11.51 -13.37
CA LYS A 126 -50.75 -11.03 -12.07
C LYS A 126 -50.41 -9.55 -12.15
N LEU A 127 -50.81 -8.77 -11.15
CA LEU A 127 -50.51 -7.34 -11.09
C LEU A 127 -49.05 -7.12 -10.71
N GLN A 128 -48.28 -6.61 -11.65
CA GLN A 128 -46.92 -6.15 -11.42
C GLN A 128 -46.97 -4.80 -10.70
N THR A 129 -46.48 -4.76 -9.47
CA THR A 129 -46.35 -3.54 -8.65
C THR A 129 -44.95 -2.96 -8.71
N GLU A 130 -43.95 -3.75 -9.12
CA GLU A 130 -42.54 -3.34 -9.18
C GLU A 130 -41.86 -3.80 -10.48
N ILE A 131 -40.97 -2.95 -11.00
CA ILE A 131 -40.12 -3.27 -12.16
C ILE A 131 -38.65 -3.22 -11.73
N PRO A 132 -37.87 -4.30 -11.93
CA PRO A 132 -36.43 -4.28 -11.66
C PRO A 132 -35.68 -3.42 -12.68
N LEU A 133 -34.67 -2.69 -12.19
CA LEU A 133 -33.64 -2.06 -13.02
C LEU A 133 -32.72 -3.13 -13.63
N SER A 134 -31.97 -2.76 -14.67
CA SER A 134 -30.90 -3.64 -15.14
C SER A 134 -29.79 -3.75 -14.09
N ASN A 135 -28.97 -4.80 -14.18
CA ASN A 135 -27.80 -4.97 -13.31
C ASN A 135 -26.87 -3.76 -13.37
N THR A 136 -26.61 -3.25 -14.58
CA THR A 136 -25.78 -2.06 -14.81
C THR A 136 -26.38 -0.81 -14.15
N GLN A 137 -27.68 -0.57 -14.29
CA GLN A 137 -28.35 0.57 -13.66
C GLN A 137 -28.35 0.47 -12.14
N SER A 138 -28.48 -0.75 -11.61
CA SER A 138 -28.49 -1.00 -10.17
C SER A 138 -27.15 -0.66 -9.50
N VAL A 139 -26.02 -0.72 -10.24
CA VAL A 139 -24.70 -0.30 -9.74
C VAL A 139 -24.74 1.12 -9.17
N VAL A 140 -25.38 2.07 -9.86
CA VAL A 140 -25.47 3.47 -9.42
C VAL A 140 -26.16 3.56 -8.05
N VAL A 141 -27.28 2.85 -7.89
CA VAL A 141 -28.04 2.82 -6.63
C VAL A 141 -27.22 2.19 -5.50
N HIS A 142 -26.48 1.10 -5.79
CA HIS A 142 -25.68 0.41 -4.79
C HIS A 142 -24.49 1.25 -4.32
N LEU A 143 -23.81 1.94 -5.23
CA LEU A 143 -22.72 2.86 -4.89
C LEU A 143 -23.24 4.04 -4.06
N LEU A 144 -24.38 4.63 -4.41
CA LEU A 144 -24.96 5.75 -3.67
C LEU A 144 -25.46 5.36 -2.28
N LYS A 145 -26.13 4.20 -2.13
CA LYS A 145 -26.63 3.72 -0.83
C LYS A 145 -25.54 3.41 0.19
N ARG A 146 -24.32 3.19 -0.28
CA ARG A 146 -23.14 2.97 0.56
C ARG A 146 -22.50 4.28 1.05
N LEU A 147 -23.03 5.43 0.64
CA LEU A 147 -22.68 6.75 1.16
C LEU A 147 -23.72 7.17 2.22
N SER A 148 -23.27 7.90 3.24
CA SER A 148 -24.04 8.22 4.45
C SER A 148 -25.12 9.30 4.26
N THR A 149 -25.13 10.04 3.16
CA THR A 149 -26.10 11.15 2.95
C THR A 149 -26.90 10.99 1.64
N PRO A 150 -28.25 11.09 1.68
CA PRO A 150 -29.10 10.97 0.49
C PRO A 150 -29.22 12.26 -0.34
N THR A 151 -28.46 13.31 -0.02
CA THR A 151 -28.60 14.65 -0.63
C THR A 151 -27.64 14.92 -1.79
N HIS A 152 -27.07 13.88 -2.38
CA HIS A 152 -26.12 14.02 -3.48
C HIS A 152 -26.81 14.20 -4.84
N HIS A 153 -26.14 14.92 -5.74
CA HIS A 153 -26.46 15.01 -7.16
C HIS A 153 -25.48 14.16 -7.94
N VAL A 154 -25.96 13.03 -8.48
CA VAL A 154 -25.14 12.10 -9.27
C VAL A 154 -25.14 12.47 -10.76
N PHE A 155 -23.97 12.40 -11.36
CA PHE A 155 -23.73 12.51 -12.79
C PHE A 155 -23.37 11.14 -13.36
N THR A 156 -24.05 10.73 -14.44
CA THR A 156 -23.82 9.43 -15.09
C THR A 156 -23.80 9.53 -16.61
N ASP A 157 -23.05 8.62 -17.24
CA ASP A 157 -23.03 8.48 -18.68
C ASP A 157 -24.31 7.82 -19.24
N ASN A 158 -24.32 7.58 -20.54
CA ASN A 158 -25.46 6.94 -21.22
C ASN A 158 -25.60 5.44 -20.96
N LEU A 159 -24.56 4.78 -20.42
CA LEU A 159 -24.58 3.36 -20.08
C LEU A 159 -25.51 3.11 -18.89
N PHE A 160 -25.53 4.02 -17.91
CA PHE A 160 -26.42 3.93 -16.76
C PHE A 160 -27.75 4.65 -16.96
N SER A 161 -27.76 5.76 -17.70
CA SER A 161 -28.89 6.68 -17.69
C SER A 161 -30.17 6.08 -18.28
N SER A 162 -31.27 6.18 -17.52
CA SER A 162 -32.62 5.92 -18.00
C SER A 162 -33.66 6.69 -17.18
N PRO A 163 -34.84 7.00 -17.74
CA PRO A 163 -35.91 7.64 -16.97
C PRO A 163 -36.39 6.79 -15.78
N ARG A 164 -36.21 5.47 -15.87
CA ARG A 164 -36.50 4.52 -14.78
C ARG A 164 -35.55 4.74 -13.61
N LEU A 165 -34.24 4.63 -13.85
CA LEU A 165 -33.21 4.84 -12.83
C LEU A 165 -33.37 6.21 -12.18
N PHE A 166 -33.54 7.27 -12.98
CA PHE A 166 -33.60 8.64 -12.49
C PHE A 166 -34.81 8.88 -11.59
N ARG A 167 -35.95 8.25 -11.89
CA ARG A 167 -37.12 8.28 -11.01
C ARG A 167 -36.84 7.61 -9.67
N LEU A 168 -36.18 6.45 -9.67
CA LEU A 168 -35.81 5.77 -8.43
C LEU A 168 -34.86 6.63 -7.59
N LEU A 169 -33.83 7.18 -8.22
CA LEU A 169 -32.88 8.08 -7.55
C LEU A 169 -33.60 9.25 -6.89
N ARG A 170 -34.55 9.88 -7.60
CA ARG A 170 -35.38 10.94 -7.03
C ARG A 170 -36.25 10.46 -5.85
N GLN A 171 -36.82 9.26 -5.92
CA GLN A 171 -37.58 8.67 -4.81
C GLN A 171 -36.70 8.38 -3.58
N LEU A 172 -35.43 8.08 -3.80
CA LEU A 172 -34.42 7.85 -2.76
C LEU A 172 -33.78 9.15 -2.25
N GLY A 173 -34.19 10.32 -2.75
CA GLY A 173 -33.67 11.63 -2.34
C GLY A 173 -32.51 12.17 -3.18
N TYR A 174 -31.98 11.39 -4.12
CA TYR A 174 -30.84 11.79 -4.94
C TYR A 174 -31.25 12.64 -6.16
N GLY A 175 -30.46 13.67 -6.42
CA GLY A 175 -30.45 14.36 -7.69
C GLY A 175 -29.70 13.55 -8.76
N ALA A 176 -30.11 13.62 -10.02
CA ALA A 176 -29.47 12.90 -11.11
C ALA A 176 -29.46 13.73 -12.40
N THR A 177 -28.29 13.77 -13.07
CA THR A 177 -28.12 14.30 -14.42
C THR A 177 -27.30 13.32 -15.25
N GLY A 178 -27.72 13.04 -16.49
CA GLY A 178 -26.96 12.13 -17.34
C GLY A 178 -27.25 12.30 -18.80
N THR A 179 -26.34 11.81 -19.64
CA THR A 179 -26.59 11.71 -21.08
C THR A 179 -27.43 10.48 -21.38
N ALA A 180 -28.27 10.52 -22.41
CA ALA A 180 -29.23 9.45 -22.68
C ALA A 180 -28.99 8.78 -24.03
N HIS A 181 -29.05 7.46 -24.05
CA HIS A 181 -29.11 6.68 -25.29
C HIS A 181 -30.55 6.69 -25.86
N PRO A 182 -30.76 6.73 -27.19
CA PRO A 182 -32.10 6.70 -27.80
C PRO A 182 -33.01 5.58 -27.32
N ASN A 183 -32.41 4.43 -27.01
CA ASN A 183 -33.11 3.22 -26.59
C ASN A 183 -33.19 3.03 -25.07
N CYS A 184 -32.87 4.04 -24.25
CA CYS A 184 -32.92 3.93 -22.79
C CYS A 184 -34.34 4.17 -22.19
N GLY A 185 -35.37 4.24 -23.02
CA GLY A 185 -36.76 4.45 -22.60
C GLY A 185 -37.19 5.92 -22.52
N ILE A 186 -36.54 6.80 -23.28
CA ILE A 186 -36.95 8.20 -23.50
C ILE A 186 -38.24 8.29 -24.33
N THR A 187 -38.81 9.49 -24.45
CA THR A 187 -40.01 9.72 -25.27
C THR A 187 -39.73 9.52 -26.76
N ALA A 188 -40.77 9.16 -27.53
CA ALA A 188 -40.68 9.00 -28.98
C ALA A 188 -40.19 10.29 -29.66
N ALA A 189 -40.64 11.46 -29.20
CA ALA A 189 -40.18 12.75 -29.70
C ALA A 189 -38.65 12.93 -29.54
N MET A 190 -38.10 12.65 -28.35
CA MET A 190 -36.66 12.76 -28.09
C MET A 190 -35.84 11.75 -28.91
N LYS A 191 -36.38 10.54 -29.09
CA LYS A 191 -35.78 9.51 -29.94
C LYS A 191 -35.71 9.98 -31.40
N GLN A 192 -36.81 10.49 -31.93
CA GLN A 192 -36.90 11.00 -33.30
C GLN A 192 -35.95 12.18 -33.55
N ILE A 193 -35.82 13.12 -32.59
CA ILE A 193 -34.87 14.24 -32.69
C ILE A 193 -33.43 13.73 -32.85
N LYS A 194 -33.05 12.70 -32.08
CA LYS A 194 -31.70 12.13 -32.10
C LYS A 194 -31.42 11.30 -33.36
N GLU A 195 -32.41 10.58 -33.87
CA GLU A 195 -32.30 9.79 -35.12
C GLU A 195 -32.26 10.67 -36.37
N THR A 196 -33.11 11.69 -36.43
CA THR A 196 -33.16 12.62 -37.57
C THR A 196 -32.01 13.64 -37.55
N GLY A 197 -31.38 13.87 -36.40
CA GLY A 197 -30.36 14.90 -36.23
C GLY A 197 -30.89 16.33 -36.43
N LYS A 198 -32.22 16.52 -36.46
CA LYS A 198 -32.86 17.82 -36.63
C LYS A 198 -32.43 18.77 -35.50
N LEU A 199 -32.32 20.06 -35.79
CA LEU A 199 -32.03 21.05 -34.76
C LEU A 199 -33.18 20.99 -33.72
N PRO A 200 -32.88 20.66 -32.44
CA PRO A 200 -33.92 20.66 -31.42
C PRO A 200 -34.42 22.09 -31.22
N ASP A 201 -35.72 22.24 -30.97
CA ASP A 201 -36.37 23.51 -30.61
C ASP A 201 -35.95 24.01 -29.21
N GLY A 202 -35.15 23.21 -28.49
CA GLY A 202 -34.64 23.48 -27.16
C GLY A 202 -35.69 23.29 -26.05
N LYS A 203 -36.93 22.93 -26.38
CA LYS A 203 -37.99 22.81 -25.39
C LYS A 203 -37.79 21.55 -24.54
N PRO A 204 -37.63 21.71 -23.22
CA PRO A 204 -37.48 20.55 -22.34
C PRO A 204 -38.83 19.82 -22.24
N LEU A 205 -38.81 18.49 -22.33
CA LEU A 205 -40.00 17.66 -22.15
C LEU A 205 -39.97 17.02 -20.76
N LEU A 206 -40.94 17.37 -19.91
CA LEU A 206 -41.10 16.69 -18.62
C LEU A 206 -41.89 15.40 -18.82
N TYR A 207 -41.24 14.25 -18.61
CA TYR A 207 -41.89 12.96 -18.71
C TYR A 207 -41.72 12.16 -17.41
N ASN A 208 -42.84 11.80 -16.77
CA ASN A 208 -42.84 10.99 -15.55
C ASN A 208 -41.88 11.50 -14.46
N LYS A 209 -41.88 12.82 -14.21
CA LYS A 209 -41.03 13.52 -13.23
C LYS A 209 -39.52 13.54 -13.56
N VAL A 210 -39.14 13.18 -14.79
CA VAL A 210 -37.78 13.29 -15.32
C VAL A 210 -37.81 14.23 -16.52
N LEU A 211 -36.98 15.27 -16.49
CA LEU A 211 -36.87 16.23 -17.58
C LEU A 211 -35.97 15.63 -18.67
N GLN A 212 -36.40 15.72 -19.92
CA GLN A 212 -35.68 15.26 -21.10
C GLN A 212 -35.35 16.46 -21.96
N VAL A 213 -34.07 16.64 -22.30
CA VAL A 213 -33.59 17.80 -23.06
C VAL A 213 -32.73 17.33 -24.22
N ALA A 214 -32.98 17.88 -25.41
CA ALA A 214 -32.14 17.67 -26.57
C ALA A 214 -31.34 18.94 -26.88
N TRP A 215 -30.04 18.78 -27.10
CA TRP A 215 -29.14 19.86 -27.49
C TRP A 215 -28.29 19.41 -28.68
N LYS A 216 -28.08 20.26 -29.68
CA LYS A 216 -27.20 19.94 -30.81
C LYS A 216 -25.91 20.73 -30.70
N ASP A 217 -24.82 20.00 -30.45
CA ASP A 217 -23.45 20.51 -30.63
C ASP A 217 -22.94 20.08 -32.03
N SER A 218 -21.80 19.40 -32.13
CA SER A 218 -21.42 18.67 -33.35
C SER A 218 -22.40 17.54 -33.69
N SER A 219 -23.07 16.98 -32.68
CA SER A 219 -24.16 16.02 -32.82
C SER A 219 -25.25 16.33 -31.81
N VAL A 220 -26.45 15.77 -32.04
CA VAL A 220 -27.54 15.85 -31.06
C VAL A 220 -27.14 15.03 -29.83
N VAL A 221 -27.23 15.63 -28.65
CA VAL A 221 -27.02 15.01 -27.34
C VAL A 221 -28.33 15.09 -26.57
N LEU A 222 -28.70 13.99 -25.93
CA LEU A 222 -29.89 13.91 -25.10
C LEU A 222 -29.48 13.88 -23.64
N PHE A 223 -30.22 14.59 -22.80
CA PHE A 223 -30.01 14.65 -21.35
C PHE A 223 -31.26 14.18 -20.61
N LEU A 224 -31.03 13.49 -19.49
CA LEU A 224 -32.03 13.18 -18.47
C LEU A 224 -31.67 13.91 -17.19
N ILE A 225 -32.68 14.37 -16.47
CA ILE A 225 -32.50 15.28 -15.34
C ILE A 225 -33.61 15.11 -14.31
N THR A 226 -33.26 15.08 -13.04
CA THR A 226 -34.23 15.19 -11.94
C THR A 226 -34.10 16.49 -11.16
N VAL A 227 -32.91 17.10 -11.16
CA VAL A 227 -32.64 18.39 -10.51
C VAL A 227 -32.78 19.51 -11.54
N HIS A 228 -33.83 20.31 -11.42
CA HIS A 228 -34.07 21.46 -12.30
C HIS A 228 -34.77 22.57 -11.51
N GLY A 229 -34.30 23.81 -11.67
CA GLY A 229 -35.11 25.00 -11.40
C GLY A 229 -35.92 25.39 -12.63
N GLU A 230 -36.55 26.57 -12.64
CA GLU A 230 -37.32 27.09 -13.78
C GLU A 230 -36.48 27.30 -15.06
N ALA A 231 -35.15 27.21 -14.97
CA ALA A 231 -34.23 27.62 -16.02
C ALA A 231 -33.36 26.52 -16.69
N PRO A 232 -33.88 25.37 -17.18
CA PRO A 232 -33.12 24.42 -18.02
C PRO A 232 -32.58 25.06 -19.32
N LEU A 233 -33.14 26.21 -19.70
CA LEU A 233 -32.84 26.98 -20.91
C LEU A 233 -31.74 28.03 -20.74
N ASN A 234 -31.32 28.34 -19.51
CA ASN A 234 -30.25 29.33 -19.31
C ASN A 234 -29.01 28.91 -20.08
N ARG A 235 -28.34 29.88 -20.72
CA ARG A 235 -27.09 29.61 -21.43
C ARG A 235 -25.90 30.07 -20.61
N THR A 236 -24.92 29.18 -20.48
CA THR A 236 -23.65 29.46 -19.81
C THR A 236 -22.56 29.65 -20.87
N PRO A 237 -21.79 30.75 -20.84
CA PRO A 237 -20.64 30.93 -21.73
C PRO A 237 -19.54 29.92 -21.39
N LYS A 238 -19.14 29.10 -22.36
CA LYS A 238 -18.03 28.14 -22.21
C LYS A 238 -17.04 28.27 -23.35
N LYS A 239 -15.74 28.22 -23.04
CA LYS A 239 -14.68 28.14 -24.05
C LYS A 239 -14.73 26.77 -24.74
N ARG A 240 -14.91 26.76 -26.06
CA ARG A 240 -14.93 25.56 -26.91
C ARG A 240 -13.73 25.59 -27.84
N LYS A 241 -13.12 24.45 -28.08
CA LYS A 241 -12.05 24.29 -29.08
C LYS A 241 -12.67 23.93 -30.42
N LEU A 242 -12.04 24.38 -31.51
CA LEU A 242 -12.41 23.97 -32.85
C LEU A 242 -12.30 22.43 -32.95
N PRO A 243 -13.34 21.71 -33.41
CA PRO A 243 -13.29 20.26 -33.56
C PRO A 243 -12.18 19.82 -34.53
N ALA A 244 -11.40 18.80 -34.14
CA ALA A 244 -10.30 18.28 -34.96
C ALA A 244 -10.77 17.57 -36.23
N LYS A 245 -11.94 16.90 -36.18
CA LYS A 245 -12.58 16.31 -37.35
C LYS A 245 -13.58 17.30 -37.94
N ARG A 246 -13.30 17.75 -39.16
CA ARG A 246 -14.26 18.45 -40.01
C ARG A 246 -15.10 17.35 -40.65
N GLY A 247 -16.38 17.29 -40.32
CA GLY A 247 -17.31 16.31 -40.88
C GLY A 247 -17.64 16.65 -42.32
N THR A 248 -18.93 16.87 -42.61
CA THR A 248 -19.39 17.27 -43.95
C THR A 248 -18.87 18.65 -44.37
N LYS A 249 -18.85 18.94 -45.68
CA LYS A 249 -18.46 20.26 -46.22
C LYS A 249 -19.30 21.40 -45.60
N ALA A 250 -20.59 21.14 -45.36
CA ALA A 250 -21.52 22.05 -44.69
C ALA A 250 -21.17 22.29 -43.21
N GLU A 251 -20.79 21.24 -42.46
CA GLU A 251 -20.30 21.41 -41.08
C GLU A 251 -18.98 22.18 -41.03
N ALA A 252 -18.06 21.91 -41.96
CA ALA A 252 -16.79 22.62 -42.04
C ALA A 252 -16.99 24.13 -42.29
N GLN A 253 -17.93 24.48 -43.17
CA GLN A 253 -18.31 25.87 -43.44
C GLN A 253 -18.92 26.55 -42.21
N ARG A 254 -19.90 25.89 -41.56
CA ARG A 254 -20.53 26.39 -40.34
C ARG A 254 -19.52 26.56 -39.20
N LEU A 255 -18.57 25.65 -39.05
CA LEU A 255 -17.50 25.77 -38.05
C LEU A 255 -16.55 26.93 -38.37
N LYS A 256 -16.25 27.21 -39.64
CA LYS A 256 -15.49 28.41 -40.04
C LYS A 256 -16.22 29.69 -39.64
N GLU A 257 -17.53 29.79 -39.88
CA GLU A 257 -18.34 30.94 -39.46
C GLU A 257 -18.40 31.09 -37.94
N VAL A 258 -18.59 29.98 -37.22
CA VAL A 258 -18.71 29.99 -35.76
C VAL A 258 -17.38 30.25 -35.07
N PHE A 259 -16.24 29.81 -35.60
CA PHE A 259 -14.94 30.02 -34.96
C PHE A 259 -14.16 31.19 -35.58
N ASN A 260 -14.55 31.68 -36.75
CA ASN A 260 -13.93 32.80 -37.46
C ASN A 260 -12.40 32.71 -37.60
N GLY A 261 -11.88 31.49 -37.80
CA GLY A 261 -10.43 31.24 -37.87
C GLY A 261 -9.74 30.98 -36.52
N ASP A 262 -10.40 31.26 -35.40
CA ASP A 262 -9.85 31.00 -34.06
C ASP A 262 -9.83 29.51 -33.72
N GLN A 263 -8.79 29.08 -33.01
CA GLN A 263 -8.68 27.70 -32.48
C GLN A 263 -9.65 27.44 -31.31
N SER A 264 -10.19 28.49 -30.70
CA SER A 264 -11.18 28.38 -29.64
C SER A 264 -12.05 29.63 -29.51
N ARG A 265 -13.34 29.45 -29.21
CA ARG A 265 -14.30 30.56 -29.00
C ARG A 265 -15.15 30.33 -27.77
N ILE A 266 -15.63 31.41 -27.15
CA ILE A 266 -16.64 31.35 -26.09
C ILE A 266 -18.00 31.19 -26.75
N ILE A 267 -18.70 30.09 -26.46
CA ILE A 267 -20.02 29.78 -27.02
C ILE A 267 -21.01 29.59 -25.86
N PRO A 268 -22.15 30.31 -25.85
CA PRO A 268 -23.23 30.07 -24.89
C PRO A 268 -23.92 28.73 -25.16
N ILE A 269 -23.74 27.78 -24.25
CA ILE A 269 -24.37 26.45 -24.30
C ILE A 269 -25.42 26.31 -23.19
N PRO A 270 -26.39 25.38 -23.30
CA PRO A 270 -27.32 25.12 -22.21
C PRO A 270 -26.57 24.86 -20.90
N SER A 271 -27.03 25.47 -19.81
CA SER A 271 -26.37 25.41 -18.51
C SER A 271 -26.28 23.97 -18.00
N ILE A 272 -27.23 23.11 -18.37
CA ILE A 272 -27.12 21.68 -18.12
C ILE A 272 -25.91 21.05 -18.83
N ALA A 273 -25.71 21.34 -20.11
CA ALA A 273 -24.59 20.79 -20.86
C ALA A 273 -23.26 21.29 -20.28
N ALA A 274 -23.22 22.55 -19.83
CA ALA A 274 -22.10 23.09 -19.09
C ALA A 274 -21.84 22.33 -17.78
N GLN A 275 -22.86 22.19 -16.92
CA GLN A 275 -22.75 21.49 -15.64
C GLN A 275 -22.35 20.02 -15.82
N TYR A 276 -22.97 19.32 -16.77
CA TYR A 276 -22.62 17.92 -17.07
C TYR A 276 -21.15 17.80 -17.47
N ASN A 277 -20.65 18.67 -18.36
CA ASN A 277 -19.25 18.63 -18.78
C ASN A 277 -18.27 18.93 -17.63
N ASP A 278 -18.65 19.79 -16.69
CA ASP A 278 -17.80 20.15 -15.54
C ASP A 278 -17.69 19.01 -14.52
N GLU A 279 -18.78 18.25 -14.32
CA GLU A 279 -18.93 17.26 -13.26
C GLU A 279 -18.70 15.80 -13.71
N MET A 280 -19.09 15.42 -14.93
CA MET A 280 -19.01 14.02 -15.39
C MET A 280 -17.59 13.45 -15.40
N ASN A 281 -16.55 14.29 -15.46
CA ASN A 281 -15.17 13.83 -15.63
C ASN A 281 -14.45 13.49 -14.31
N HIS A 282 -15.15 13.35 -13.18
CA HIS A 282 -14.49 13.08 -11.89
C HIS A 282 -13.75 11.75 -11.84
N VAL A 283 -14.31 10.68 -12.44
CA VAL A 283 -13.63 9.37 -12.51
C VAL A 283 -12.43 9.45 -13.46
N ASP A 284 -12.61 10.03 -14.65
CA ASP A 284 -11.53 10.23 -15.63
C ASP A 284 -10.35 11.03 -15.06
N ARG A 285 -10.60 12.06 -14.24
CA ARG A 285 -9.55 12.81 -13.53
C ARG A 285 -8.73 11.90 -12.61
N GLY A 286 -9.38 10.98 -11.89
CA GLY A 286 -8.70 10.02 -11.02
C GLY A 286 -7.84 9.04 -11.83
N ASP A 287 -8.38 8.51 -12.93
CA ASP A 287 -7.65 7.64 -13.85
C ASP A 287 -6.44 8.34 -14.49
N GLN A 288 -6.61 9.59 -14.92
CA GLN A 288 -5.54 10.43 -15.44
C GLN A 288 -4.42 10.60 -14.41
N ILE A 289 -4.76 11.00 -13.17
CA ILE A 289 -3.77 11.20 -12.10
C ILE A 289 -3.02 9.89 -11.79
N ARG A 290 -3.73 8.75 -11.74
CA ARG A 290 -3.12 7.43 -11.52
C ARG A 290 -2.13 7.08 -12.62
N SER A 291 -2.51 7.28 -13.89
CA SER A 291 -1.68 6.95 -15.05
C SER A 291 -0.33 7.67 -15.11
N TYR A 292 -0.23 8.89 -14.57
CA TYR A 292 1.01 9.67 -14.63
C TYR A 292 2.16 9.06 -13.83
N THR A 293 1.86 8.25 -12.83
CA THR A 293 2.88 7.61 -11.98
C THR A 293 2.58 6.13 -11.76
N SER A 294 1.86 5.51 -12.71
CA SER A 294 1.47 4.10 -12.59
C SER A 294 2.68 3.19 -12.49
N TYR A 295 2.53 2.18 -11.65
CA TYR A 295 3.54 1.17 -11.42
C TYR A 295 3.67 0.24 -12.64
N GLN A 296 4.74 0.39 -13.43
CA GLN A 296 4.97 -0.37 -14.67
C GLN A 296 5.57 -1.77 -14.44
N HIS A 297 5.08 -2.50 -13.43
CA HIS A 297 5.57 -3.86 -13.14
C HIS A 297 4.71 -4.92 -13.82
N ARG A 298 5.35 -5.91 -14.44
CA ARG A 298 4.65 -7.03 -15.08
C ARG A 298 4.27 -8.07 -14.04
N PHE A 299 2.97 -8.21 -13.76
CA PHE A 299 2.45 -9.26 -12.90
C PHE A 299 2.26 -10.56 -13.69
N ARG A 300 3.08 -11.57 -13.39
CA ARG A 300 3.05 -12.87 -14.08
C ARG A 300 2.26 -13.95 -13.30
N ARG A 301 1.97 -13.73 -12.02
CA ARG A 301 1.33 -14.72 -11.13
C ARG A 301 0.27 -14.04 -10.28
N GLY A 302 -0.92 -14.63 -10.20
CA GLY A 302 -2.04 -14.09 -9.44
C GLY A 302 -2.61 -12.82 -10.09
N PRO A 303 -3.70 -12.92 -10.87
CA PRO A 303 -4.35 -11.74 -11.48
C PRO A 303 -4.75 -10.67 -10.45
N TRP A 304 -5.03 -11.09 -9.21
CA TRP A 304 -5.32 -10.20 -8.08
C TRP A 304 -4.16 -9.25 -7.73
N GLN A 305 -2.90 -9.63 -8.01
CA GLN A 305 -1.75 -8.75 -7.78
C GLN A 305 -1.84 -7.47 -8.63
N ALA A 306 -2.35 -7.57 -9.85
CA ALA A 306 -2.55 -6.40 -10.70
C ALA A 306 -3.57 -5.43 -10.07
N LEU A 307 -4.62 -5.95 -9.43
CA LEU A 307 -5.58 -5.12 -8.70
C LEU A 307 -4.95 -4.46 -7.47
N LEU A 308 -4.14 -5.19 -6.69
CA LEU A 308 -3.52 -4.61 -5.51
C LEU A 308 -2.59 -3.45 -5.85
N TRP A 309 -1.70 -3.67 -6.82
CA TRP A 309 -0.59 -2.76 -7.06
C TRP A 309 -0.91 -1.68 -8.09
N SER A 310 -1.67 -1.99 -9.14
CA SER A 310 -2.01 -1.04 -10.21
C SER A 310 -3.38 -0.37 -10.03
N PHE A 311 -4.16 -0.80 -9.03
CA PHE A 311 -5.42 -0.14 -8.68
C PHE A 311 -5.46 0.30 -7.23
N LEU A 312 -5.49 -0.64 -6.26
CA LEU A 312 -5.72 -0.30 -4.85
C LEU A 312 -4.61 0.59 -4.25
N LEU A 313 -3.34 0.25 -4.45
CA LEU A 313 -2.23 1.08 -3.99
C LEU A 313 -2.23 2.44 -4.69
N ASP A 314 -2.45 2.48 -6.00
CA ASP A 314 -2.52 3.73 -6.75
C ASP A 314 -3.69 4.61 -6.27
N VAL A 315 -4.87 4.03 -6.00
CA VAL A 315 -6.01 4.75 -5.41
C VAL A 315 -5.66 5.31 -4.04
N ALA A 316 -5.02 4.53 -3.16
CA ALA A 316 -4.61 5.02 -1.84
C ALA A 316 -3.61 6.18 -1.94
N LEU A 317 -2.63 6.10 -2.85
CA LEU A 317 -1.64 7.15 -3.08
C LEU A 317 -2.27 8.42 -3.71
N VAL A 318 -3.21 8.25 -4.63
CA VAL A 318 -3.92 9.38 -5.27
C VAL A 318 -4.92 10.03 -4.33
N ASN A 319 -5.72 9.25 -3.60
CA ASN A 319 -6.65 9.79 -2.60
C ASN A 319 -5.89 10.55 -1.51
N SER A 320 -4.80 10.00 -0.97
CA SER A 320 -3.98 10.71 0.03
C SER A 320 -3.34 11.99 -0.53
N PHE A 321 -2.93 11.99 -1.80
CA PHE A 321 -2.44 13.19 -2.47
C PHE A 321 -3.51 14.27 -2.64
N ILE A 322 -4.74 13.88 -3.00
CA ILE A 322 -5.86 14.81 -3.12
C ILE A 322 -6.23 15.35 -1.73
N LEU A 323 -6.27 14.49 -0.71
CA LEU A 323 -6.53 14.88 0.67
C LEU A 323 -5.49 15.89 1.17
N GLN A 324 -4.19 15.66 0.94
CA GLN A 324 -3.15 16.59 1.40
C GLN A 324 -3.30 17.99 0.77
N LYS A 325 -3.84 18.08 -0.45
CA LYS A 325 -4.12 19.37 -1.11
C LYS A 325 -5.35 20.09 -0.55
N LYS A 326 -6.27 19.35 0.08
CA LYS A 326 -7.54 19.87 0.60
C LYS A 326 -7.51 20.16 2.10
N THR A 327 -6.66 19.44 2.82
CA THR A 327 -6.44 19.65 4.26
C THR A 327 -5.51 20.84 4.49
N ARG A 328 -5.72 21.54 5.60
CA ARG A 328 -4.74 22.50 6.15
C ARG A 328 -3.79 21.84 7.15
N GLN A 329 -3.98 20.56 7.42
CA GLN A 329 -3.20 19.79 8.38
C GLN A 329 -2.58 18.51 7.78
N PRO A 330 -1.33 18.18 8.17
CA PRO A 330 -0.45 18.97 9.03
C PRO A 330 0.05 20.23 8.30
N HIS A 331 0.55 21.22 9.04
CA HIS A 331 0.90 22.58 8.56
C HIS A 331 2.13 22.62 7.62
N TRP A 332 2.44 21.52 6.93
CA TRP A 332 3.51 21.50 5.94
C TRP A 332 3.07 22.16 4.64
N LYS A 333 4.07 22.58 3.84
CA LYS A 333 3.82 23.05 2.48
C LYS A 333 3.25 21.89 1.64
N PRO A 334 2.08 22.07 1.00
CA PRO A 334 1.50 21.00 0.20
C PRO A 334 2.39 20.62 -0.99
N TYR A 335 2.50 19.30 -1.24
CA TYR A 335 3.16 18.77 -2.42
C TYR A 335 2.35 19.06 -3.70
N SER A 336 3.00 19.64 -4.71
CA SER A 336 2.34 20.04 -5.96
C SER A 336 2.09 18.87 -6.91
N THR A 337 2.99 17.86 -6.92
CA THR A 337 2.95 16.71 -7.82
C THR A 337 2.80 15.39 -7.06
N LEU A 338 2.12 14.42 -7.70
CA LEU A 338 1.94 13.08 -7.14
C LEU A 338 3.28 12.36 -6.96
N ARG A 339 4.24 12.60 -7.86
CA ARG A 339 5.59 12.03 -7.75
C ARG A 339 6.28 12.47 -6.46
N ALA A 340 6.32 13.78 -6.17
CA ALA A 340 6.95 14.29 -4.96
C ALA A 340 6.23 13.80 -3.69
N TRP A 341 4.90 13.63 -3.75
CA TRP A 341 4.13 13.02 -2.66
C TRP A 341 4.49 11.55 -2.42
N LYS A 342 4.57 10.74 -3.49
CA LYS A 342 5.01 9.34 -3.42
C LYS A 342 6.43 9.23 -2.87
N GLU A 343 7.34 10.10 -3.31
CA GLU A 343 8.73 10.17 -2.80
C GLU A 343 8.77 10.53 -1.31
N CYS A 344 7.94 11.47 -0.85
CA CYS A 344 7.82 11.80 0.57
C CYS A 344 7.37 10.59 1.41
N ILE A 345 6.28 9.93 1.02
CA ILE A 345 5.76 8.74 1.70
C ILE A 345 6.82 7.62 1.72
N TYR A 346 7.43 7.35 0.56
CA TYR A 346 8.50 6.36 0.44
C TYR A 346 9.65 6.64 1.41
N ASN A 347 10.14 7.88 1.44
CA ASN A 347 11.24 8.28 2.30
C ASN A 347 10.89 8.16 3.78
N ALA A 348 9.67 8.53 4.18
CA ALA A 348 9.20 8.38 5.55
C ALA A 348 9.12 6.91 5.98
N ILE A 349 8.54 6.04 5.14
CA ILE A 349 8.46 4.60 5.40
C ILE A 349 9.86 4.00 5.44
N PHE A 350 10.72 4.34 4.49
CA PHE A 350 12.09 3.86 4.43
C PHE A 350 12.89 4.26 5.67
N ASN A 351 12.80 5.52 6.09
CA ASN A 351 13.49 6.03 7.28
C ASN A 351 13.07 5.23 8.53
N LYS A 352 11.77 5.08 8.76
CA LYS A 352 11.23 4.31 9.88
C LYS A 352 11.69 2.85 9.85
N ARG A 353 11.57 2.18 8.71
CA ARG A 353 11.94 0.75 8.58
C ARG A 353 13.43 0.51 8.74
N LEU A 354 14.27 1.43 8.26
CA LEU A 354 15.71 1.33 8.43
C LEU A 354 16.11 1.52 9.90
N ARG A 355 15.49 2.50 10.59
CA ARG A 355 15.63 2.69 12.03
C ARG A 355 15.25 1.43 12.81
N ASP A 356 14.05 0.91 12.57
CA ASP A 356 13.55 -0.29 13.26
C ASP A 356 14.47 -1.50 13.01
N TRP A 357 14.96 -1.67 11.77
CA TRP A 357 15.92 -2.72 11.45
C TRP A 357 17.23 -2.59 12.25
N ILE A 358 17.80 -1.39 12.38
CA ILE A 358 19.02 -1.16 13.16
C ILE A 358 18.81 -1.59 14.63
N LEU A 359 17.69 -1.19 15.23
CA LEU A 359 17.38 -1.51 16.63
C LEU A 359 17.14 -3.01 16.83
N VAL A 360 16.39 -3.65 15.93
CA VAL A 360 16.16 -5.10 15.97
C VAL A 360 17.46 -5.88 15.83
N GLN A 361 18.37 -5.46 14.92
CA GLN A 361 19.68 -6.09 14.78
C GLN A 361 20.52 -5.97 16.07
N ALA A 362 20.46 -4.80 16.73
CA ALA A 362 21.12 -4.60 18.02
C ALA A 362 20.55 -5.52 19.12
N ASP A 363 19.24 -5.72 19.17
CA ASP A 363 18.60 -6.58 20.16
C ASP A 363 18.80 -8.08 19.87
N LEU A 364 19.00 -8.47 18.61
CA LEU A 364 19.33 -9.85 18.20
C LEU A 364 20.80 -10.23 18.42
N GLY A 365 21.62 -9.30 18.93
CA GLY A 365 23.05 -9.48 19.12
C GLY A 365 23.87 -9.47 17.82
N CYS A 366 23.30 -8.91 16.74
CA CYS A 366 23.93 -8.77 15.43
C CYS A 366 24.01 -7.27 15.02
N PRO A 367 24.55 -6.38 15.86
CA PRO A 367 24.45 -4.95 15.64
C PRO A 367 25.19 -4.50 14.38
N VAL A 368 24.70 -3.42 13.78
CA VAL A 368 25.20 -2.94 12.49
C VAL A 368 26.07 -1.71 12.64
N SER A 369 27.16 -1.65 11.88
CA SER A 369 28.09 -0.52 11.86
C SER A 369 27.59 0.61 10.97
N HIS A 370 28.20 1.79 11.12
CA HIS A 370 27.94 2.96 10.28
C HIS A 370 28.14 2.64 8.78
N GLN A 371 29.23 1.94 8.47
CA GLN A 371 29.56 1.52 7.11
C GLN A 371 28.52 0.55 6.56
N GLN A 372 28.09 -0.46 7.34
CA GLN A 372 27.08 -1.41 6.89
C GLN A 372 25.73 -0.73 6.59
N VAL A 373 25.31 0.23 7.43
CA VAL A 373 24.09 1.01 7.17
C VAL A 373 24.22 1.83 5.89
N ARG A 374 25.36 2.52 5.71
CA ARG A 374 25.63 3.31 4.50
C ARG A 374 25.68 2.45 3.24
N GLU A 375 26.36 1.32 3.27
CA GLU A 375 26.43 0.37 2.15
C GLU A 375 25.06 -0.19 1.80
N PHE A 376 24.26 -0.56 2.80
CA PHE A 376 22.90 -1.06 2.58
C PHE A 376 22.01 0.01 1.95
N ALA A 377 22.07 1.25 2.46
CA ALA A 377 21.33 2.37 1.90
C ALA A 377 21.79 2.72 0.48
N SER A 378 23.10 2.75 0.22
CA SER A 378 23.67 2.96 -1.12
C SER A 378 23.22 1.90 -2.12
N LYS A 379 23.24 0.61 -1.75
CA LYS A 379 22.75 -0.48 -2.61
C LYS A 379 21.28 -0.31 -2.99
N ILE A 380 20.47 0.32 -2.14
CA ILE A 380 19.07 0.62 -2.43
C ILE A 380 18.97 1.87 -3.32
N ALA A 381 19.73 2.93 -3.02
CA ALA A 381 19.75 4.16 -3.81
C ALA A 381 20.18 3.91 -5.27
N VAL A 382 21.26 3.15 -5.49
CA VAL A 382 21.73 2.75 -6.83
C VAL A 382 20.63 2.05 -7.63
N ARG A 383 19.89 1.16 -6.98
CA ARG A 383 18.77 0.44 -7.62
C ARG A 383 17.58 1.32 -7.94
N ASN A 384 17.42 2.44 -7.23
CA ASN A 384 16.37 3.42 -7.47
C ASN A 384 16.81 4.53 -8.45
N GLY A 385 17.92 4.34 -9.17
CA GLY A 385 18.38 5.28 -10.19
C GLY A 385 19.35 6.36 -9.69
N PHE A 386 19.95 6.19 -8.50
CA PHE A 386 20.99 7.09 -7.97
C PHE A 386 22.36 6.39 -8.03
N PRO A 387 23.10 6.46 -9.16
CA PRO A 387 24.28 5.63 -9.40
C PRO A 387 25.41 5.84 -8.38
N GLU A 388 25.50 7.03 -7.79
CA GLU A 388 26.50 7.36 -6.76
C GLU A 388 26.14 6.85 -5.35
N GLY A 389 24.97 6.24 -5.18
CA GLY A 389 24.48 5.79 -3.87
C GLY A 389 24.03 6.95 -2.99
N VAL A 390 24.18 6.81 -1.66
CA VAL A 390 23.80 7.88 -0.72
C VAL A 390 24.92 8.90 -0.53
N GLY A 391 24.57 10.19 -0.47
CA GLY A 391 25.54 11.28 -0.29
C GLY A 391 26.37 11.19 1.00
N LYS A 392 27.52 11.87 1.05
CA LYS A 392 28.48 11.82 2.17
C LYS A 392 27.83 12.05 3.54
N ASN A 393 26.96 13.07 3.64
CA ASN A 393 26.32 13.47 4.90
C ASN A 393 24.99 12.75 5.18
N TRP A 394 24.58 11.81 4.33
CA TRP A 394 23.28 11.16 4.44
C TRP A 394 23.10 10.41 5.76
N LEU A 395 24.14 9.68 6.23
CA LEU A 395 24.07 8.91 7.47
C LEU A 395 23.96 9.81 8.70
N GLN A 396 24.70 10.92 8.72
CA GLN A 396 24.60 11.91 9.79
C GLN A 396 23.19 12.51 9.85
N GLY A 397 22.63 12.89 8.70
CA GLY A 397 21.25 13.35 8.63
C GLY A 397 20.21 12.28 8.99
N PHE A 398 20.48 11.00 8.70
CA PHE A 398 19.63 9.89 9.12
C PHE A 398 19.61 9.77 10.65
N LEU A 399 20.79 9.80 11.29
CA LEU A 399 20.93 9.72 12.74
C LEU A 399 20.34 10.94 13.45
N SER A 400 20.48 12.15 12.91
CA SER A 400 19.88 13.36 13.50
C SER A 400 18.34 13.32 13.51
N ARG A 401 17.72 12.63 12.54
CA ARG A 401 16.26 12.41 12.51
C ARG A 401 15.79 11.24 13.38
N ASN A 402 16.71 10.41 13.88
CA ASN A 402 16.41 9.20 14.65
C ASN A 402 17.20 9.23 15.95
N GLU A 403 16.81 10.15 16.85
CA GLU A 403 17.55 10.44 18.08
C GLU A 403 17.64 9.26 19.05
N ASP A 404 16.77 8.27 18.91
CA ASP A 404 16.76 7.06 19.71
C ASP A 404 17.85 6.04 19.31
N ILE A 405 18.58 6.29 18.22
CA ILE A 405 19.77 5.54 17.82
C ILE A 405 21.04 6.27 18.32
N LYS A 406 21.99 5.52 18.86
CA LYS A 406 23.31 6.01 19.25
C LYS A 406 24.42 5.07 18.83
N THR A 407 25.61 5.63 18.65
CA THR A 407 26.87 4.89 18.54
C THR A 407 27.26 4.29 19.88
N LEU A 408 27.39 2.96 19.93
CA LEU A 408 27.69 2.17 21.12
C LEU A 408 28.93 1.32 20.88
N LYS A 409 29.67 1.04 21.96
CA LYS A 409 30.74 0.06 21.94
C LYS A 409 30.16 -1.35 21.91
N GLY A 410 30.75 -2.21 21.09
CA GLY A 410 30.43 -3.63 21.03
C GLY A 410 30.99 -4.40 22.23
N LYS A 411 30.15 -5.18 22.93
CA LYS A 411 30.55 -6.16 23.93
C LYS A 411 30.31 -7.56 23.39
N LYS A 412 31.38 -8.31 23.18
CA LYS A 412 31.31 -9.69 22.69
C LYS A 412 30.69 -10.59 23.76
N ILE A 413 29.79 -11.46 23.34
CA ILE A 413 29.26 -12.55 24.14
C ILE A 413 29.30 -13.83 23.30
N ASP A 414 29.69 -14.92 23.94
CA ASP A 414 29.73 -16.22 23.30
C ASP A 414 28.31 -16.63 22.86
N TYR A 415 28.22 -17.23 21.67
CA TYR A 415 26.96 -17.65 21.06
C TYR A 415 26.21 -18.68 21.94
N GLU A 416 26.92 -19.65 22.52
CA GLU A 416 26.33 -20.68 23.37
C GLU A 416 25.87 -20.07 24.69
N ARG A 417 26.64 -19.16 25.27
CA ARG A 417 26.25 -18.42 26.47
C ARG A 417 25.01 -17.55 26.27
N TYR A 418 24.86 -16.94 25.10
CA TYR A 418 23.69 -16.12 24.76
C TYR A 418 22.40 -16.95 24.72
N HIS A 419 22.46 -18.18 24.20
CA HIS A 419 21.30 -19.05 24.08
C HIS A 419 21.06 -19.97 25.29
N GLY A 420 22.12 -20.32 26.02
CA GLY A 420 22.05 -21.23 27.18
C GLY A 420 21.57 -20.57 28.48
N ALA A 421 21.51 -19.24 28.53
CA ALA A 421 21.01 -18.51 29.69
C ALA A 421 19.46 -18.41 29.68
N SER A 422 18.77 -19.55 29.86
CA SER A 422 17.31 -19.57 30.03
C SER A 422 16.91 -19.66 31.51
N THR A 423 15.75 -19.10 31.85
CA THR A 423 15.20 -19.19 33.20
C THR A 423 14.97 -20.64 33.63
N GLU A 424 14.60 -21.52 32.68
CA GLU A 424 14.41 -22.95 32.96
C GLU A 424 15.71 -23.69 33.27
N LEU A 425 16.87 -23.20 32.79
CA LEU A 425 18.18 -23.79 33.10
C LEU A 425 18.80 -23.21 34.38
N ILE A 426 18.62 -21.90 34.60
CA ILE A 426 19.21 -21.21 35.75
C ILE A 426 18.53 -21.60 37.06
N LYS A 427 17.19 -21.75 37.09
CA LYS A 427 16.45 -22.09 38.32
C LYS A 427 16.85 -23.45 38.91
N PRO A 428 16.88 -24.56 38.15
CA PRO A 428 17.31 -25.85 38.67
C PRO A 428 18.74 -25.86 39.19
N PHE A 429 19.67 -25.15 38.53
CA PHE A 429 21.05 -25.02 39.01
C PHE A 429 21.12 -24.43 40.43
N PHE A 430 20.38 -23.35 40.69
CA PHE A 430 20.32 -22.76 42.04
C PHE A 430 19.59 -23.66 43.04
N MET A 431 18.58 -24.43 42.62
CA MET A 431 17.93 -25.41 43.49
C MET A 431 18.89 -26.52 43.92
N LEU A 432 19.76 -27.01 43.02
CA LEU A 432 20.81 -27.97 43.35
C LEU A 432 21.81 -27.39 44.36
N LEU A 433 22.23 -26.12 44.20
CA LEU A 433 23.09 -25.42 45.16
C LEU A 433 22.46 -25.28 46.56
N MET A 434 21.13 -25.36 46.68
CA MET A 434 20.42 -25.33 47.97
C MET A 434 20.29 -26.72 48.62
N MET A 435 20.69 -27.81 47.97
CA MET A 435 20.60 -29.14 48.55
C MET A 435 21.41 -29.23 49.86
N PRO A 436 20.88 -29.85 50.94
CA PRO A 436 21.56 -29.95 52.22
C PRO A 436 22.98 -30.52 52.13
N ALA A 437 23.19 -31.55 51.31
CA ALA A 437 24.49 -32.17 51.08
C ALA A 437 25.54 -31.20 50.51
N ILE A 438 25.13 -30.29 49.63
CA ILE A 438 26.02 -29.28 49.03
C ILE A 438 26.20 -28.08 49.97
N ARG A 439 25.16 -27.74 50.75
CA ARG A 439 25.21 -26.65 51.74
C ARG A 439 26.20 -26.91 52.87
N ILE A 440 26.50 -28.16 53.21
CA ILE A 440 27.47 -28.54 54.25
C ILE A 440 28.91 -28.14 53.86
N VAL A 441 29.23 -28.03 52.56
CA VAL A 441 30.55 -27.57 52.10
C VAL A 441 30.74 -26.12 52.56
N LYS A 442 31.74 -25.87 53.41
CA LYS A 442 32.03 -24.51 53.93
C LYS A 442 32.39 -23.57 52.78
N GLN A 443 32.01 -22.29 52.87
CA GLN A 443 32.30 -21.30 51.82
C GLN A 443 33.79 -21.25 51.44
N LYS A 444 34.69 -21.38 52.42
CA LYS A 444 36.14 -21.44 52.21
C LYS A 444 36.62 -22.61 51.32
N ASN A 445 35.79 -23.64 51.15
CA ASN A 445 36.07 -24.83 50.35
C ASN A 445 35.24 -24.86 49.04
N ARG A 446 34.53 -23.78 48.72
CA ARG A 446 33.79 -23.64 47.47
C ARG A 446 34.59 -22.77 46.53
N TYR A 447 34.96 -23.32 45.39
CA TYR A 447 35.75 -22.63 44.38
C TYR A 447 34.95 -22.52 43.09
N ASN A 448 34.96 -21.34 42.50
CA ASN A 448 34.52 -21.16 41.13
C ASN A 448 35.76 -21.16 40.24
N VAL A 449 35.81 -22.12 39.32
CA VAL A 449 36.83 -22.20 38.29
C VAL A 449 36.19 -21.70 37.00
N ASP A 450 36.84 -20.80 36.31
CA ASP A 450 36.44 -20.34 34.97
C ASP A 450 37.61 -20.49 33.99
N GLU A 451 37.28 -20.70 32.73
CA GLU A 451 38.25 -20.84 31.64
C GLU A 451 38.09 -19.69 30.65
N VAL A 452 39.18 -18.96 30.42
CA VAL A 452 39.21 -17.84 29.47
C VAL A 452 40.15 -18.16 28.31
N GLY A 453 39.59 -18.25 27.10
CA GLY A 453 40.37 -18.38 25.87
C GLY A 453 40.77 -17.01 25.30
N MET A 454 42.06 -16.84 24.99
CA MET A 454 42.61 -15.63 24.36
C MET A 454 43.26 -15.94 23.00
N MET A 455 43.30 -14.93 22.13
CA MET A 455 43.90 -15.01 20.79
C MET A 455 44.87 -13.86 20.58
N GLU A 456 46.06 -14.16 20.05
CA GLU A 456 47.07 -13.15 19.71
C GLU A 456 46.57 -12.24 18.58
N GLY A 457 46.71 -10.92 18.76
CA GLY A 457 46.57 -9.93 17.67
C GLY A 457 45.17 -9.41 17.31
N ILE A 458 44.07 -9.83 17.94
CA ILE A 458 42.72 -9.31 17.61
C ILE A 458 42.18 -8.34 18.67
N GLY A 459 42.57 -7.07 18.57
CA GLY A 459 41.89 -5.96 19.22
C GLY A 459 41.00 -5.21 18.22
N MET A 460 39.67 -5.34 18.30
CA MET A 460 38.77 -4.43 17.59
C MET A 460 37.57 -4.05 18.45
N ASN A 461 37.69 -2.91 19.13
CA ASN A 461 36.56 -2.17 19.71
C ASN A 461 35.66 -1.65 18.57
N GLY A 462 34.76 -2.47 18.04
CA GLY A 462 33.82 -2.03 17.01
C GLY A 462 32.78 -1.05 17.57
N LEU A 463 32.56 0.05 16.86
CA LEU A 463 31.48 0.99 17.11
C LEU A 463 30.26 0.64 16.24
N PHE A 464 29.13 0.43 16.89
CA PHE A 464 27.89 -0.01 16.26
C PHE A 464 26.73 0.92 16.60
N LEU A 465 25.65 0.83 15.82
CA LEU A 465 24.42 1.56 16.08
C LEU A 465 23.47 0.69 16.91
N GLY A 466 22.87 1.28 17.93
CA GLY A 466 21.88 0.63 18.79
C GLY A 466 21.08 1.65 19.60
N HIS A 467 20.30 1.16 20.56
CA HIS A 467 19.43 1.99 21.40
C HIS A 467 20.20 3.07 22.18
N ARG A 468 19.74 4.33 22.13
CA ARG A 468 20.39 5.48 22.78
C ARG A 468 20.61 5.29 24.29
N HIS A 469 19.68 4.63 24.96
CA HIS A 469 19.70 4.42 26.41
C HIS A 469 20.66 3.30 26.86
N LYS A 470 21.17 2.47 25.94
CA LYS A 470 22.14 1.41 26.27
C LYS A 470 23.56 1.98 26.34
N LYS A 471 24.40 1.43 27.22
CA LYS A 471 25.82 1.81 27.32
C LYS A 471 26.70 1.08 26.28
N SER A 472 26.28 -0.13 25.90
CA SER A 472 26.96 -1.00 24.95
C SER A 472 25.95 -1.87 24.21
N VAL A 473 26.36 -2.47 23.10
CA VAL A 473 25.55 -3.46 22.37
C VAL A 473 26.22 -4.81 22.37
N LEU A 474 25.44 -5.88 22.55
CA LEU A 474 25.97 -7.24 22.56
C LEU A 474 26.27 -7.69 21.12
N ILE A 475 27.41 -8.35 20.95
CA ILE A 475 27.83 -8.95 19.67
C ILE A 475 27.96 -10.44 19.90
N ARG A 476 27.12 -11.20 19.21
CA ARG A 476 27.22 -12.65 19.18
C ARG A 476 28.44 -13.02 18.37
N GLN A 477 29.41 -13.64 19.03
CA GLN A 477 30.58 -14.19 18.38
C GLN A 477 30.43 -15.71 18.32
N PRO A 478 30.63 -16.34 17.15
CA PRO A 478 30.65 -17.79 17.06
C PRO A 478 31.90 -18.31 17.77
N GLY A 479 31.75 -18.75 19.02
CA GLY A 479 32.75 -19.50 19.79
C GLY A 479 34.07 -18.78 20.05
N SER A 480 34.72 -19.16 21.14
CA SER A 480 36.15 -18.90 21.33
C SER A 480 36.97 -19.60 20.22
N ARG A 481 37.84 -18.85 19.53
CA ARG A 481 38.96 -19.43 18.78
C ARG A 481 40.22 -19.19 19.63
N ALA A 482 40.43 -20.02 20.65
CA ALA A 482 41.54 -19.86 21.59
C ALA A 482 42.87 -20.36 21.00
N TRP A 483 43.95 -19.62 21.27
CA TRP A 483 45.34 -20.08 21.10
C TRP A 483 46.08 -20.21 22.44
N ILE A 484 45.58 -19.54 23.49
CA ILE A 484 46.03 -19.63 24.89
C ILE A 484 44.79 -19.77 25.77
N THR A 485 44.86 -20.65 26.77
CA THR A 485 43.77 -20.95 27.70
C THR A 485 44.21 -20.55 29.11
N ILE A 486 43.47 -19.69 29.80
CA ILE A 486 43.76 -19.28 31.17
C ILE A 486 42.71 -19.88 32.09
N LEU A 487 43.17 -20.64 33.09
CA LEU A 487 42.34 -21.13 34.17
C LEU A 487 42.44 -20.17 35.36
N GLU A 488 41.31 -19.61 35.75
CA GLU A 488 41.22 -18.74 36.91
C GLU A 488 40.32 -19.39 37.96
N CYS A 489 40.75 -19.35 39.22
CA CYS A 489 40.02 -19.99 40.30
C CYS A 489 39.96 -19.10 41.54
N ILE A 490 38.74 -18.86 42.04
CA ILE A 490 38.49 -18.05 43.23
C ILE A 490 37.56 -18.78 44.20
N SER A 491 37.92 -18.78 45.47
CA SER A 491 37.06 -19.29 46.55
C SER A 491 35.89 -18.35 46.84
N ALA A 492 34.80 -18.87 47.41
CA ALA A 492 33.68 -18.05 47.85
C ALA A 492 34.04 -17.07 48.99
N THR A 493 35.22 -17.22 49.61
CA THR A 493 35.77 -16.29 50.61
C THR A 493 36.75 -15.28 50.01
N GLY A 494 36.95 -15.26 48.69
CA GLY A 494 37.79 -14.29 47.98
C GLY A 494 39.27 -14.67 47.86
N LYS A 495 39.70 -15.84 48.38
CA LYS A 495 41.05 -16.37 48.13
C LYS A 495 41.17 -16.80 46.65
N VAL A 496 42.12 -16.21 45.93
CA VAL A 496 42.47 -16.52 44.54
C VAL A 496 43.54 -17.62 44.54
N LEU A 497 43.39 -18.62 43.67
CA LEU A 497 44.46 -19.59 43.39
C LEU A 497 45.32 -19.08 42.22
N ARG A 498 46.56 -19.58 42.13
CA ARG A 498 47.49 -19.21 41.06
C ARG A 498 46.82 -19.46 39.70
N PRO A 499 46.78 -18.47 38.80
CA PRO A 499 46.24 -18.68 37.46
C PRO A 499 47.14 -19.63 36.67
N THR A 500 46.54 -20.56 35.93
CA THR A 500 47.29 -21.49 35.07
C THR A 500 47.06 -21.13 33.60
N VAL A 501 48.12 -20.76 32.90
CA VAL A 501 48.11 -20.42 31.48
C VAL A 501 48.60 -21.61 30.66
N ILE A 502 47.73 -22.13 29.81
CA ILE A 502 47.98 -23.28 28.95
C ILE A 502 48.15 -22.81 27.51
N PHE A 503 49.37 -22.97 26.99
CA PHE A 503 49.68 -22.74 25.59
C PHE A 503 49.42 -24.00 24.76
N LYS A 504 48.90 -23.83 23.55
CA LYS A 504 48.79 -24.94 22.59
C LYS A 504 50.17 -25.27 22.02
N GLY A 505 50.68 -26.47 22.29
CA GLY A 505 52.01 -26.90 21.83
C GLY A 505 52.62 -27.99 22.70
N LYS A 506 53.88 -28.33 22.43
CA LYS A 506 54.65 -29.31 23.20
C LYS A 506 55.50 -28.68 24.32
N THR A 507 55.95 -27.45 24.12
CA THR A 507 56.77 -26.69 25.06
C THR A 507 56.37 -25.22 25.06
N VAL A 508 56.53 -24.57 26.22
CA VAL A 508 56.34 -23.12 26.36
C VAL A 508 57.54 -22.44 25.69
N GLN A 509 57.30 -21.43 24.84
CA GLN A 509 58.35 -20.75 24.08
C GLN A 509 58.63 -19.37 24.66
N GLN A 510 59.91 -18.96 24.67
CA GLN A 510 60.36 -17.67 25.24
C GLN A 510 59.67 -16.46 24.59
N GLN A 511 59.34 -16.54 23.31
CA GLN A 511 58.64 -15.49 22.56
C GLN A 511 57.25 -15.14 23.12
N HIS A 512 56.66 -15.97 23.99
CA HIS A 512 55.37 -15.71 24.63
C HIS A 512 55.48 -14.80 25.86
N PHE A 513 56.69 -14.44 26.28
CA PHE A 513 56.94 -13.66 27.48
C PHE A 513 57.76 -12.38 27.21
N PRO A 514 57.53 -11.31 27.99
CA PRO A 514 58.43 -10.16 28.03
C PRO A 514 59.80 -10.52 28.64
N GLU A 515 60.82 -9.68 28.42
CA GLU A 515 62.19 -9.91 28.93
C GLU A 515 62.30 -9.90 30.46
N GLY A 516 61.32 -9.35 31.18
CA GLY A 516 61.21 -9.40 32.65
C GLY A 516 59.97 -10.16 33.10
N LEU A 517 60.13 -11.14 33.99
CA LEU A 517 59.08 -12.06 34.42
C LEU A 517 58.57 -11.84 35.85
N ASP A 518 59.17 -10.92 36.61
CA ASP A 518 58.89 -10.70 38.05
C ASP A 518 57.39 -10.51 38.38
N SER A 519 56.62 -9.95 37.44
CA SER A 519 55.17 -9.75 37.57
C SER A 519 54.31 -11.02 37.38
N LEU A 520 54.93 -12.15 37.05
CA LEU A 520 54.30 -13.43 36.71
C LEU A 520 54.78 -14.58 37.62
N ASP A 521 55.52 -14.29 38.70
CA ASP A 521 56.07 -15.29 39.63
C ASP A 521 54.99 -16.11 40.38
N ASP A 522 53.78 -15.57 40.46
CA ASP A 522 52.60 -16.21 41.05
C ASP A 522 51.70 -16.92 40.03
N TRP A 523 52.12 -17.02 38.77
CA TRP A 523 51.40 -17.69 37.68
C TRP A 523 52.03 -19.04 37.34
N GLU A 524 51.21 -19.96 36.87
CA GLU A 524 51.65 -21.26 36.37
C GLU A 524 51.51 -21.33 34.86
N PHE A 525 52.52 -21.89 34.20
CA PHE A 525 52.56 -21.98 32.74
C PHE A 525 52.69 -23.44 32.31
N ALA A 526 51.80 -23.89 31.43
CA ALA A 526 51.76 -25.25 30.95
C ALA A 526 51.53 -25.32 29.43
N CYS A 527 51.73 -26.51 28.86
CA CYS A 527 51.44 -26.79 27.47
C CYS A 527 50.55 -28.02 27.30
N SER A 528 49.72 -27.98 26.26
CA SER A 528 48.87 -29.10 25.85
C SER A 528 48.83 -29.15 24.33
N GLU A 529 48.96 -30.34 23.73
CA GLU A 529 48.90 -30.49 22.26
C GLU A 529 47.57 -29.96 21.69
N LYS A 530 46.49 -30.08 22.47
CA LYS A 530 45.16 -29.61 22.08
C LYS A 530 44.87 -28.18 22.55
N GLY A 531 45.68 -27.62 23.45
CA GLY A 531 45.48 -26.29 24.04
C GLY A 531 44.41 -26.22 25.13
N TRP A 532 43.96 -27.38 25.63
CA TRP A 532 42.92 -27.50 26.67
C TRP A 532 43.49 -28.11 27.95
N THR A 533 42.79 -27.88 29.06
CA THR A 533 43.06 -28.52 30.35
C THR A 533 42.92 -30.04 30.29
N SER A 534 43.54 -30.75 31.24
CA SER A 534 43.43 -32.19 31.45
C SER A 534 43.48 -32.49 32.94
N ASN A 535 43.03 -33.67 33.39
CA ASN A 535 43.11 -34.05 34.81
C ASN A 535 44.52 -33.90 35.39
N LYS A 536 45.57 -34.09 34.58
CA LYS A 536 46.96 -33.89 35.02
C LYS A 536 47.34 -32.41 35.15
N LEU A 537 46.81 -31.56 34.27
CA LEU A 537 47.06 -30.11 34.28
C LEU A 537 46.21 -29.37 35.32
N ALA A 538 45.07 -29.94 35.72
CA ALA A 538 44.17 -29.39 36.75
C ALA A 538 44.58 -29.77 38.20
N LEU A 539 45.66 -30.55 38.36
CA LEU A 539 46.23 -30.98 39.64
C LEU A 539 47.57 -30.28 39.97
N ILE A 540 48.10 -29.51 39.01
CA ILE A 540 49.13 -28.51 39.23
C ILE A 540 48.40 -27.33 39.87
#